data_AF-A0A644Z0P3-F1
#
_entry.id   AF-A0A644Z0P3-F1
#
_cell.length_a   1.000
_cell.length_b   1.000
_cell.length_c   1.000
_cell.angle_alpha   90.00
_cell.angle_beta   90.00
_cell.angle_gamma   90.00
#
_symmetry.space_group_name_H-M   'P 1'
#
loop_
_entity.id
_entity.type
_entity.pdbx_description
1 polymer ?
#
loop_
_entity_poly.entity_id
_entity_poly.type
_entity_poly.pdbx_seq_one_letter_code
_entity_poly.pdbx_strand_id
1 'polypeptide(L)'
;MTKLIGNNMVCPNCGELMNKKKCFCSHCGNTISQNNNSKLKYFSYFNAITSITTKKTNWLEFYVKIRIPLGMLFNLVSIIYLIWEIWLTPTDYAYLAVCLNLIFLILLIFTFIEMKNLTPKGYILNMILLFFDLPFSLLELNLYKISLESVFLVLNLIYFTKRKSLFYDRDLRKLAMEKLSNNENTLITPE
;
A
#
# COMPACT_ATOMS: atom_id res chain seq x y z
N MET A 1 -26.34 10.53 9.35
CA MET A 1 -27.17 9.52 8.65
C MET A 1 -27.99 10.23 7.58
N THR A 2 -27.70 10.02 6.31
CA THR A 2 -28.44 10.64 5.19
C THR A 2 -29.61 9.74 4.79
N LYS A 3 -30.85 10.21 5.04
CA LYS A 3 -32.09 9.52 4.65
C LYS A 3 -32.25 9.66 3.13
N LEU A 4 -32.33 8.53 2.41
CA LEU A 4 -32.52 8.52 0.95
C LEU A 4 -34.02 8.48 0.64
N ILE A 5 -34.51 9.45 -0.14
CA ILE A 5 -35.88 9.49 -0.65
C ILE A 5 -35.76 9.64 -2.18
N GLY A 6 -35.78 8.51 -2.90
CA GLY A 6 -35.62 8.47 -4.35
C GLY A 6 -34.21 8.77 -4.88
N ASN A 7 -34.11 9.39 -6.06
CA ASN A 7 -32.82 9.78 -6.68
C ASN A 7 -32.16 11.03 -6.04
N ASN A 8 -32.78 11.57 -4.99
CA ASN A 8 -32.31 12.75 -4.29
C ASN A 8 -31.60 12.35 -2.99
N MET A 9 -30.48 12.99 -2.71
CA MET A 9 -29.71 12.84 -1.47
C MET A 9 -29.83 14.10 -0.64
N VAL A 10 -29.98 13.96 0.67
CA VAL A 10 -30.05 15.10 1.59
C VAL A 10 -28.63 15.52 1.96
N CYS A 11 -28.32 16.82 1.89
CA CYS A 11 -27.04 17.35 2.33
C CYS A 11 -26.87 17.11 3.84
N PRO A 12 -25.77 16.48 4.29
CA PRO A 12 -25.56 16.20 5.71
C PRO A 12 -25.28 17.45 6.55
N ASN A 13 -24.93 18.58 5.91
CA ASN A 13 -24.61 19.83 6.60
C ASN A 13 -25.83 20.74 6.76
N CYS A 14 -26.69 20.85 5.74
CA CYS A 14 -27.80 21.81 5.74
C CYS A 14 -29.18 21.20 5.52
N GLY A 15 -29.29 19.89 5.29
CA GLY A 15 -30.59 19.24 5.08
C GLY A 15 -31.22 19.46 3.69
N GLU A 16 -30.55 20.16 2.78
CA GLU A 16 -31.08 20.45 1.44
C GLU A 16 -31.15 19.20 0.56
N LEU A 17 -32.22 19.06 -0.23
CA LEU A 17 -32.36 18.00 -1.22
C LEU A 17 -31.46 18.27 -2.43
N MET A 18 -30.54 17.36 -2.69
CA MET A 18 -29.58 17.45 -3.78
C MET A 18 -29.76 16.34 -4.80
N ASN A 19 -29.48 16.66 -6.06
CA ASN A 19 -29.39 15.68 -7.13
C ASN A 19 -28.06 14.90 -7.01
N LYS A 20 -28.12 13.56 -7.04
CA LYS A 20 -26.97 12.63 -6.87
C LYS A 20 -25.75 12.92 -7.75
N LYS A 21 -25.92 13.61 -8.88
CA LYS A 21 -24.83 13.93 -9.82
C LYS A 21 -24.00 15.17 -9.43
N LYS A 22 -24.41 15.96 -8.45
CA LYS A 22 -23.69 17.20 -8.08
C LYS A 22 -22.65 16.92 -6.98
N CYS A 23 -21.41 17.35 -7.20
CA CYS A 23 -20.27 17.14 -6.28
C CYS A 23 -20.28 18.07 -5.05
N PHE A 24 -21.15 19.08 -5.01
CA PHE A 24 -21.24 20.05 -3.93
C PHE A 24 -22.69 20.49 -3.70
N CYS A 25 -22.98 20.90 -2.46
CA CYS A 25 -24.27 21.47 -2.10
C CYS A 25 -24.37 22.92 -2.60
N SER A 26 -25.39 23.23 -3.41
CA SER A 26 -25.64 24.59 -3.89
C SER A 26 -26.08 25.56 -2.78
N HIS A 27 -26.55 25.04 -1.64
CA HIS A 27 -27.05 25.87 -0.55
C HIS A 27 -25.95 26.24 0.47
N CYS A 28 -25.20 25.26 0.98
CA CYS A 28 -24.18 25.50 2.01
C CYS A 28 -22.74 25.48 1.48
N GLY A 29 -22.52 25.25 0.18
CA GLY A 29 -21.19 25.14 -0.42
C GLY A 29 -20.40 23.90 0.02
N ASN A 30 -20.95 23.04 0.89
CA ASN A 30 -20.23 21.88 1.39
C ASN A 30 -19.98 20.88 0.26
N THR A 31 -18.72 20.46 0.10
CA THR A 31 -18.32 19.50 -0.91
C THR A 31 -18.74 18.12 -0.45
N ILE A 32 -19.66 17.48 -1.17
CA ILE A 32 -20.04 16.11 -0.83
C ILE A 32 -19.07 15.21 -1.55
N SER A 33 -17.95 14.96 -0.88
CA SER A 33 -16.93 14.07 -1.39
C SER A 33 -17.58 12.70 -1.59
N GLN A 34 -17.74 12.29 -2.85
CA GLN A 34 -17.88 10.87 -3.21
C GLN A 34 -16.59 10.09 -2.87
N ASN A 35 -15.61 10.75 -2.25
CA ASN A 35 -14.23 10.32 -2.14
C ASN A 35 -13.88 9.75 -0.77
N ASN A 36 -14.77 9.85 0.23
CA ASN A 36 -14.58 9.18 1.53
C ASN A 36 -14.67 7.65 1.42
N ASN A 37 -15.22 7.11 0.31
CA ASN A 37 -15.22 5.68 0.02
C ASN A 37 -13.90 5.17 -0.55
N SER A 38 -12.99 6.02 -1.06
CA SER A 38 -11.76 5.53 -1.70
C SER A 38 -10.87 4.78 -0.71
N LYS A 39 -10.61 5.34 0.48
CA LYS A 39 -9.76 4.72 1.52
C LYS A 39 -10.31 3.39 2.06
N LEU A 40 -11.64 3.26 2.19
CA LEU A 40 -12.32 2.01 2.57
C LEU A 40 -12.32 0.99 1.42
N LYS A 41 -12.46 1.44 0.17
CA LYS A 41 -12.46 0.60 -1.04
C LYS A 41 -11.09 -0.01 -1.37
N TYR A 42 -9.99 0.65 -1.02
CA TYR A 42 -8.65 0.08 -1.20
C TYR A 42 -8.34 -1.04 -0.22
N PHE A 43 -8.78 -0.92 1.04
CA PHE A 43 -8.60 -2.00 2.02
C PHE A 43 -9.47 -3.22 1.67
N SER A 44 -10.64 -2.99 1.08
CA SER A 44 -11.50 -4.07 0.61
C SER A 44 -10.94 -4.78 -0.63
N TYR A 45 -10.22 -4.10 -1.52
CA TYR A 45 -9.68 -4.70 -2.75
C TYR A 45 -8.64 -5.80 -2.51
N PHE A 46 -7.63 -5.53 -1.66
CA PHE A 46 -6.63 -6.54 -1.31
C PHE A 46 -7.29 -7.77 -0.69
N ASN A 47 -8.20 -7.55 0.27
CA ASN A 47 -8.95 -8.62 0.93
C ASN A 47 -9.89 -9.36 -0.04
N ALA A 48 -10.47 -8.67 -1.02
CA ALA A 48 -11.31 -9.28 -2.04
C ALA A 48 -10.50 -10.25 -2.89
N ILE A 49 -9.33 -9.83 -3.40
CA ILE A 49 -8.46 -10.70 -4.19
C ILE A 49 -7.98 -11.90 -3.36
N THR A 50 -7.51 -11.68 -2.11
CA THR A 50 -7.05 -12.77 -1.26
C THR A 50 -8.16 -13.75 -0.89
N SER A 51 -9.42 -13.30 -0.84
CA SER A 51 -10.58 -14.17 -0.59
C SER A 51 -11.03 -14.99 -1.81
N ILE A 52 -10.71 -14.55 -3.03
CA ILE A 52 -11.11 -15.24 -4.28
C ILE A 52 -10.06 -16.28 -4.69
N THR A 53 -8.78 -16.00 -4.42
CA THR A 53 -7.71 -16.95 -4.73
C THR A 53 -7.78 -18.17 -3.83
N THR A 54 -7.77 -19.36 -4.44
CA THR A 54 -7.65 -20.64 -3.71
C THR A 54 -6.27 -20.83 -3.07
N LYS A 55 -5.28 -20.05 -3.51
CA LYS A 55 -3.89 -20.18 -3.07
C LYS A 55 -3.66 -19.41 -1.77
N LYS A 56 -2.94 -20.00 -0.81
CA LYS A 56 -2.53 -19.34 0.45
C LYS A 56 -1.80 -18.02 0.18
N THR A 57 -2.35 -16.90 0.68
CA THR A 57 -1.81 -15.54 0.59
C THR A 57 -1.26 -15.00 1.90
N ASN A 58 -1.24 -15.80 2.97
CA ASN A 58 -0.80 -15.36 4.31
C ASN A 58 0.59 -14.71 4.29
N TRP A 59 1.53 -15.25 3.51
CA TRP A 59 2.85 -14.66 3.37
C TRP A 59 2.84 -13.31 2.66
N LEU A 60 2.06 -13.15 1.58
CA LEU A 60 1.89 -11.87 0.89
C LEU A 60 1.26 -10.83 1.82
N GLU A 61 0.27 -11.24 2.60
CA GLU A 61 -0.38 -10.38 3.59
C GLU A 61 0.57 -9.94 4.70
N PHE A 62 1.31 -10.88 5.30
CA PHE A 62 2.38 -10.59 6.25
C PHE A 62 3.42 -9.64 5.66
N TYR A 63 3.87 -9.93 4.43
CA TYR A 63 4.90 -9.15 3.75
C TYR A 63 4.45 -7.70 3.53
N VAL A 64 3.25 -7.49 3.00
CA VAL A 64 2.72 -6.16 2.71
C VAL A 64 2.31 -5.41 3.99
N LYS A 65 1.65 -6.07 4.94
CA LYS A 65 1.10 -5.42 6.15
C LYS A 65 2.14 -5.20 7.25
N ILE A 66 3.16 -6.05 7.34
CA ILE A 66 4.12 -6.04 8.46
C ILE A 66 5.53 -5.73 7.96
N ARG A 67 6.06 -6.54 7.02
CA ARG A 67 7.48 -6.42 6.62
C ARG A 67 7.82 -5.07 5.99
N ILE A 68 7.06 -4.64 4.97
CA ILE A 68 7.39 -3.37 4.27
C ILE A 68 7.26 -2.16 5.23
N PRO A 69 6.18 -2.01 6.03
CA PRO A 69 6.09 -0.95 7.03
C PRO A 69 7.21 -0.97 8.07
N LEU A 70 7.60 -2.16 8.52
CA LEU A 70 8.70 -2.31 9.45
C LEU A 70 10.04 -1.88 8.82
N GLY A 71 10.27 -2.21 7.55
CA GLY A 71 11.42 -1.72 6.79
C GLY A 71 11.44 -0.19 6.66
N MET A 72 10.29 0.44 6.43
CA MET A 72 10.17 1.91 6.42
C MET A 72 10.53 2.52 7.77
N LEU A 73 10.07 1.92 8.88
CA LEU A 73 10.38 2.38 10.23
C LEU A 73 11.88 2.28 10.53
N PHE A 74 12.50 1.13 10.24
CA PHE A 74 13.94 0.96 10.46
C PHE A 74 14.78 1.91 9.62
N ASN A 75 14.40 2.12 8.35
CA ASN A 75 15.09 3.07 7.49
C ASN A 75 14.94 4.52 8.00
N LEU A 76 13.76 4.90 8.51
CA LEU A 76 13.57 6.21 9.13
C LEU A 76 14.48 6.42 10.36
N VAL A 77 14.59 5.40 11.22
CA VAL A 77 15.50 5.42 12.38
C VAL A 77 16.97 5.54 11.93
N SER A 78 17.36 4.80 10.88
CA SER A 78 18.70 4.89 10.25
C SER A 78 19.01 6.31 9.78
N ILE A 79 18.08 6.97 9.08
CA ILE A 79 18.23 8.36 8.62
C ILE A 79 18.43 9.32 9.79
N ILE A 80 17.64 9.19 10.85
CA ILE A 80 17.76 10.04 12.05
C ILE A 80 19.13 9.85 12.71
N TYR A 81 19.59 8.60 12.82
CA TYR A 81 20.92 8.28 13.35
C TYR A 81 22.04 8.90 12.50
N LEU A 82 21.96 8.78 11.18
CA LEU A 82 22.96 9.37 10.27
C LEU A 82 22.96 10.90 10.33
N ILE A 83 21.80 11.55 10.45
CA ILE A 83 21.72 13.01 10.63
C ILE A 83 22.39 13.43 11.94
N TRP A 84 22.16 12.67 13.02
CA TRP A 84 22.81 12.89 14.30
C TRP A 84 24.34 12.74 14.21
N GLU A 85 24.81 11.71 13.49
CA GLU A 85 26.24 11.48 13.24
C GLU A 85 26.87 12.63 12.44
N ILE A 86 26.20 13.13 11.39
CA ILE A 86 26.65 14.31 10.62
C ILE A 86 26.83 15.52 11.53
N TRP A 87 25.93 15.72 12.49
CA TRP A 87 25.99 16.86 13.40
C TRP A 87 27.21 16.79 14.34
N LEU A 88 27.61 15.59 14.76
CA LEU A 88 28.77 15.38 15.62
C LEU A 88 30.09 15.37 14.84
N THR A 89 30.12 14.68 13.71
CA THR A 89 31.33 14.43 12.91
C THR A 89 30.98 14.46 11.41
N PRO A 90 31.00 15.65 10.78
CA PRO A 90 30.64 15.77 9.38
C PRO A 90 31.69 15.09 8.51
N THR A 91 31.25 14.07 7.77
CA THR A 91 32.06 13.38 6.75
C THR A 91 31.28 13.36 5.44
N ASP A 92 31.97 13.48 4.30
CA ASP A 92 31.34 13.46 2.98
C ASP A 92 30.53 12.17 2.74
N TYR A 93 31.01 11.04 3.30
CA TYR A 93 30.33 9.76 3.23
C TYR A 93 28.96 9.76 3.93
N ALA A 94 28.84 10.45 5.06
CA ALA A 94 27.60 10.48 5.82
C ALA A 94 26.46 11.19 5.05
N TYR A 95 26.76 12.25 4.31
CA TYR A 95 25.77 12.90 3.43
C TYR A 95 25.28 11.97 2.33
N LEU A 96 26.21 11.25 1.66
CA LEU A 96 25.85 10.27 0.64
C LEU A 96 24.97 9.15 1.23
N ALA A 97 25.31 8.65 2.41
CA ALA A 97 24.54 7.63 3.12
C ALA A 97 23.10 8.11 3.42
N VAL A 98 22.93 9.36 3.89
CA VAL A 98 21.60 9.96 4.10
C VAL A 98 20.82 10.03 2.78
N CYS A 99 21.44 10.50 1.70
CA CYS A 99 20.79 10.57 0.39
C CYS A 99 20.33 9.19 -0.10
N LEU A 100 21.17 8.16 0.02
CA LEU A 100 20.83 6.79 -0.37
C LEU A 100 19.68 6.22 0.48
N ASN A 101 19.71 6.42 1.81
CA ASN A 101 18.62 5.97 2.69
C ASN A 101 17.30 6.69 2.38
N LEU A 102 17.33 7.98 2.03
CA LEU A 102 16.15 8.74 1.59
C LEU A 102 15.58 8.20 0.28
N ILE A 103 16.43 7.94 -0.72
CA ILE A 103 16.00 7.32 -1.99
C ILE A 103 15.37 5.95 -1.72
N PHE A 104 16.00 5.14 -0.86
CA PHE A 104 15.47 3.84 -0.48
C PHE A 104 14.13 3.93 0.27
N LEU A 105 13.96 4.93 1.14
CA LEU A 105 12.70 5.18 1.84
C LEU A 105 11.58 5.53 0.87
N ILE A 106 11.87 6.39 -0.11
CA ILE A 106 10.93 6.74 -1.19
C ILE A 106 10.54 5.49 -1.98
N LEU A 107 11.52 4.66 -2.35
CA LEU A 107 11.27 3.40 -3.06
C LEU A 107 10.39 2.44 -2.23
N LEU A 108 10.63 2.32 -0.92
CA LEU A 108 9.81 1.52 -0.01
C LEU A 108 8.35 2.02 0.05
N ILE A 109 8.15 3.33 0.15
CA ILE A 109 6.80 3.94 0.17
C ILE A 109 6.06 3.66 -1.13
N PHE A 110 6.69 3.88 -2.28
CA PHE A 110 6.08 3.58 -3.59
C PHE A 110 5.77 2.09 -3.74
N THR A 111 6.71 1.23 -3.35
CA THR A 111 6.51 -0.23 -3.37
C THR A 111 5.34 -0.63 -2.50
N PHE A 112 5.23 -0.08 -1.28
CA PHE A 112 4.12 -0.36 -0.37
C PHE A 112 2.76 0.01 -0.97
N ILE A 113 2.65 1.22 -1.52
CA ILE A 113 1.40 1.71 -2.12
C ILE A 113 0.98 0.81 -3.29
N GLU A 114 1.90 0.51 -4.20
CA GLU A 114 1.61 -0.29 -5.39
C GLU A 114 1.36 -1.77 -5.06
N MET A 115 2.08 -2.34 -4.09
CA MET A 115 1.89 -3.72 -3.62
C MET A 115 0.55 -3.89 -2.91
N LYS A 116 0.13 -2.90 -2.12
CA LYS A 116 -1.21 -2.88 -1.49
C LYS A 116 -2.33 -2.92 -2.54
N ASN A 117 -2.09 -2.32 -3.70
CA ASN A 117 -3.02 -2.30 -4.83
C ASN A 117 -2.87 -3.52 -5.76
N LEU A 118 -1.93 -4.44 -5.48
CA LEU A 118 -1.64 -5.62 -6.29
C LEU A 118 -1.44 -5.29 -7.78
N THR A 119 -0.81 -4.15 -8.08
CA THR A 119 -0.57 -3.70 -9.46
C THR A 119 0.63 -4.41 -10.07
N PRO A 120 0.76 -4.45 -11.41
CA PRO A 120 1.96 -4.97 -12.06
C PRO A 120 3.20 -4.14 -11.69
N LYS A 121 3.01 -2.84 -11.48
CA LYS A 121 4.06 -1.92 -11.04
C LYS A 121 4.56 -2.29 -9.64
N GLY A 122 3.66 -2.62 -8.72
CA GLY A 122 4.01 -3.06 -7.36
C GLY A 122 4.88 -4.30 -7.37
N TYR A 123 4.55 -5.28 -8.23
CA TYR A 123 5.40 -6.45 -8.42
C TYR A 123 6.80 -6.08 -8.91
N ILE A 124 6.91 -5.26 -9.96
CA ILE A 124 8.20 -4.84 -10.52
C ILE A 124 9.03 -4.09 -9.47
N LEU A 125 8.42 -3.11 -8.78
CA LEU A 125 9.08 -2.34 -7.72
C LEU A 125 9.55 -3.24 -6.58
N ASN A 126 8.75 -4.23 -6.17
CA ASN A 126 9.14 -5.18 -5.14
C ASN A 126 10.31 -6.08 -5.59
N MET A 127 10.36 -6.49 -6.86
CA MET A 127 11.51 -7.24 -7.39
C MET A 127 12.79 -6.39 -7.40
N ILE A 128 12.68 -5.10 -7.74
CA ILE A 128 13.78 -4.14 -7.67
C ILE A 128 14.23 -3.97 -6.22
N LEU A 129 13.29 -3.78 -5.28
CA LEU A 129 13.57 -3.63 -3.85
C LEU A 129 14.33 -4.85 -3.30
N LEU A 130 13.89 -6.06 -3.61
CA LEU A 130 14.58 -7.30 -3.22
C LEU A 130 16.01 -7.35 -3.75
N PHE A 131 16.26 -6.87 -4.97
CA PHE A 131 17.61 -6.82 -5.53
C PHE A 131 18.53 -5.85 -4.77
N PHE A 132 17.98 -4.72 -4.30
CA PHE A 132 18.73 -3.71 -3.54
C PHE A 132 18.90 -4.03 -2.06
N ASP A 133 18.08 -4.91 -1.47
CA ASP A 133 18.27 -5.37 -0.08
C ASP A 133 19.67 -5.99 0.11
N LEU A 134 20.16 -6.79 -0.86
CA LEU A 134 21.43 -7.53 -0.75
C LEU A 134 22.69 -6.65 -0.63
N PRO A 135 22.95 -5.67 -1.52
CA PRO A 135 24.14 -4.82 -1.40
C PRO A 135 24.12 -3.95 -0.14
N PHE A 136 22.95 -3.58 0.38
CA PHE A 136 22.84 -2.83 1.63
C PHE A 136 23.28 -3.68 2.84
N SER A 137 22.92 -4.96 2.86
CA SER A 137 23.39 -5.93 3.86
C SER A 137 24.91 -6.11 3.86
N LEU A 138 25.53 -6.08 2.67
CA LEU A 138 26.98 -6.32 2.52
C LEU A 138 27.83 -5.18 3.07
N LEU A 139 27.31 -3.95 3.11
CA LEU A 139 28.01 -2.77 3.64
C LEU A 139 28.30 -2.87 5.14
N GLU A 140 27.50 -3.62 5.90
CA GLU A 140 27.67 -3.75 7.36
C GLU A 140 28.69 -4.83 7.77
N LEU A 141 29.27 -5.59 6.83
CA LEU A 141 30.29 -6.64 7.04
C LEU A 141 29.97 -7.68 8.13
N ASN A 142 28.71 -7.78 8.58
CA ASN A 142 28.28 -8.74 9.60
C ASN A 142 27.82 -10.04 8.94
N LEU A 143 28.71 -11.04 8.88
CA LEU A 143 28.49 -12.33 8.20
C LEU A 143 27.20 -13.04 8.64
N TYR A 144 26.84 -12.98 9.93
CA TYR A 144 25.62 -13.59 10.42
C TYR A 144 24.37 -12.90 9.85
N LYS A 145 24.35 -11.56 9.87
CA LYS A 145 23.25 -10.76 9.31
C LYS A 145 23.10 -11.00 7.80
N ILE A 146 24.22 -11.04 7.07
CA ILE A 146 24.25 -11.35 5.64
C ILE A 146 23.63 -12.72 5.35
N SER A 147 23.98 -13.75 6.14
CA SER A 147 23.46 -15.10 5.94
C SER A 147 21.94 -15.16 6.09
N LEU A 148 21.38 -14.53 7.14
CA LEU A 148 19.94 -14.54 7.40
C LEU A 148 19.18 -13.75 6.32
N GLU A 149 19.67 -12.57 5.96
CA GLU A 149 19.03 -11.71 4.95
C GLU A 149 19.08 -12.34 3.56
N SER A 150 20.17 -13.01 3.19
CA SER A 150 20.26 -13.76 1.93
C SER A 150 19.25 -14.90 1.84
N VAL A 151 19.00 -15.62 2.95
CA VAL A 151 17.97 -16.67 3.01
C VAL A 151 16.58 -16.06 2.81
N PHE A 152 16.27 -14.96 3.51
CA PHE A 152 15.00 -14.25 3.32
C PHE A 152 14.84 -13.73 1.89
N LEU A 153 15.90 -13.21 1.28
CA LEU A 153 15.90 -12.75 -0.10
C LEU A 153 15.52 -13.88 -1.05
N VAL A 154 16.20 -15.03 -0.97
CA VAL A 154 15.94 -16.19 -1.82
C VAL A 154 14.50 -16.69 -1.63
N LEU A 155 14.05 -16.82 -0.38
CA LEU A 155 12.67 -17.24 -0.08
C LEU A 155 11.63 -16.28 -0.66
N ASN A 156 11.84 -14.98 -0.54
CA ASN A 156 10.96 -13.97 -1.12
C ASN A 156 10.98 -14.01 -2.65
N LEU A 157 12.15 -14.13 -3.26
CA LEU A 157 12.30 -14.20 -4.71
C LEU A 157 11.54 -15.40 -5.27
N ILE A 158 11.69 -16.57 -4.64
CA ILE A 158 10.94 -17.79 -5.00
C ILE A 158 9.44 -17.56 -4.81
N TYR A 159 9.02 -16.98 -3.68
CA TYR A 159 7.62 -16.72 -3.39
C TYR A 159 6.97 -15.81 -4.44
N PHE A 160 7.57 -14.66 -4.72
CA PHE A 160 7.03 -13.67 -5.65
C PHE A 160 7.06 -14.15 -7.10
N THR A 161 8.08 -14.92 -7.49
CA THR A 161 8.13 -15.55 -8.82
C THR A 161 6.95 -16.51 -9.01
N LYS A 162 6.66 -17.37 -8.00
CA LYS A 162 5.50 -18.29 -8.03
C LYS A 162 4.14 -17.59 -7.95
N ARG A 163 4.11 -16.33 -7.49
CA ARG A 163 2.89 -15.55 -7.29
C ARG A 163 2.71 -14.41 -8.28
N LYS A 164 3.55 -14.31 -9.31
CA LYS A 164 3.46 -13.30 -10.37
C LYS A 164 2.05 -13.16 -10.92
N SER A 165 1.31 -14.25 -11.11
CA SER A 165 -0.06 -14.22 -11.65
C SER A 165 -1.01 -13.32 -10.85
N LEU A 166 -0.87 -13.23 -9.52
CA LEU A 166 -1.72 -12.37 -8.69
C LEU A 166 -1.65 -10.88 -9.08
N PHE A 167 -0.55 -10.46 -9.69
CA PHE A 167 -0.31 -9.08 -10.09
C PHE A 167 -0.62 -8.79 -11.57
N TYR A 168 -0.85 -9.81 -12.39
CA TYR A 168 -1.06 -9.64 -13.84
C TYR A 168 -2.39 -10.22 -14.34
N ASP A 169 -3.05 -11.05 -13.56
CA ASP A 169 -4.32 -11.67 -13.92
C ASP A 169 -5.44 -10.63 -13.96
N ARG A 170 -5.91 -10.29 -15.17
CA ARG A 170 -6.96 -9.28 -15.36
C ARG A 170 -8.33 -9.79 -14.93
N ASP A 171 -8.58 -11.09 -15.06
CA ASP A 171 -9.89 -11.67 -14.77
C ASP A 171 -10.08 -11.76 -13.25
N LEU A 172 -9.03 -12.10 -12.51
CA LEU A 172 -9.03 -12.02 -11.05
C LEU A 172 -9.37 -10.62 -10.54
N ARG A 173 -8.89 -9.57 -11.22
CA ARG A 173 -9.21 -8.19 -10.87
C ARG A 173 -10.66 -7.82 -11.16
N LYS A 174 -11.20 -8.27 -12.29
CA LYS A 174 -12.61 -8.06 -12.63
C LYS A 174 -13.51 -8.72 -11.58
N LEU A 175 -13.24 -9.98 -11.24
CA LEU A 175 -13.97 -10.73 -10.20
C LEU A 175 -13.90 -10.03 -8.83
N ALA A 176 -12.73 -9.51 -8.45
CA ALA A 176 -12.60 -8.75 -7.21
C ALA A 176 -13.44 -7.46 -7.22
N MET A 177 -13.45 -6.73 -8.34
CA MET A 177 -14.28 -5.53 -8.47
C MET A 177 -15.78 -5.84 -8.44
N GLU A 178 -16.21 -6.92 -9.09
CA GLU A 178 -17.61 -7.40 -9.04
C GLU A 178 -18.02 -7.77 -7.61
N LYS A 179 -17.17 -8.51 -6.89
CA LYS A 179 -17.42 -8.88 -5.48
C LYS A 179 -17.54 -7.64 -4.58
N LEU A 180 -16.73 -6.61 -4.82
CA LEU A 180 -16.83 -5.35 -4.09
C LEU A 180 -18.12 -4.59 -4.42
N SER A 181 -18.50 -4.54 -5.69
CA SER A 181 -19.75 -3.89 -6.11
C SER A 181 -20.97 -4.58 -5.50
N ASN A 182 -20.97 -5.91 -5.39
CA ASN A 182 -22.07 -6.67 -4.80
C ASN A 182 -22.18 -6.41 -3.29
N ASN A 183 -21.05 -6.37 -2.57
CA ASN A 183 -21.05 -6.06 -1.14
C ASN A 183 -21.52 -4.62 -0.84
N GLU A 184 -21.18 -3.66 -1.71
CA GLU A 184 -21.68 -2.27 -1.59
C GLU A 184 -23.20 -2.22 -1.73
N ASN A 185 -23.80 -3.00 -2.65
CA ASN A 185 -25.24 -3.04 -2.85
C ASN A 185 -26.00 -3.67 -1.66
N THR A 186 -25.44 -4.70 -1.01
CA THR A 186 -26.07 -5.35 0.16
C THR A 186 -26.12 -4.46 1.40
N LEU A 187 -25.25 -3.44 1.50
CA LEU A 187 -25.23 -2.51 2.63
C LEU A 187 -26.25 -1.36 2.48
N ILE A 188 -26.86 -1.20 1.30
CA ILE A 188 -27.74 -0.07 0.97
C ILE A 188 -29.22 -0.43 1.12
N THR A 189 -29.59 -1.71 1.25
CA THR A 189 -30.96 -2.13 1.56
C THR A 189 -31.21 -2.00 3.07
N PRO A 190 -31.93 -0.97 3.54
CA PRO A 190 -32.34 -0.91 4.93
C PRO A 190 -33.52 -1.89 5.10
N GLU A 191 -33.44 -2.74 6.11
CA GLU A 191 -34.64 -3.38 6.68
C GLU A 191 -35.59 -2.33 7.28
#